data_AF-A0A381Y6G1-F1
#
_entry.id   AF-A0A381Y6G1-F1
#
_cell.length_a   1.000
_cell.length_b   1.000
_cell.length_c   1.000
_cell.angle_alpha   90.00
_cell.angle_beta   90.00
_cell.angle_gamma   90.00
#
_symmetry.space_group_name_H-M   'P 1'
#
loop_
_entity.id
_entity.type
_entity.pdbx_description
1 polymer ?
#
loop_
_entity_poly.entity_id
_entity_poly.type
_entity_poly.pdbx_seq_one_letter_code
_entity_poly.pdbx_strand_id
1 'polypeptide(L)'
;MAKIQSVLGPIDSSDLGFTLSHEHVVVSSAGIPHIYPEFIRREESITEGITQLREAKNEGLDSIIDVSTIDLGRDIRLIEQVSRESGINIICATGTWRDI
;
A
#
# COMPACT_ATOMS: atom_id res chain seq x y z
N MET A 1 20.28 6.22 -13.24
CA MET A 1 18.83 6.21 -12.99
C MET A 1 18.55 6.76 -11.59
N ALA A 2 17.37 7.32 -11.36
CA ALA A 2 17.02 7.87 -10.05
C ALA A 2 16.65 6.74 -9.06
N LYS A 3 16.83 6.97 -7.76
CA LYS A 3 16.37 6.04 -6.72
C LYS A 3 14.98 6.46 -6.22
N ILE A 4 14.08 5.48 -6.09
CA ILE A 4 12.71 5.65 -5.59
C ILE A 4 12.57 4.88 -4.29
N GLN A 5 12.00 5.49 -3.26
CA GLN A 5 11.81 4.84 -1.95
C GLN A 5 10.51 4.02 -1.95
N SER A 6 10.62 2.69 -1.97
CA SER A 6 9.49 1.79 -1.69
C SER A 6 9.43 1.44 -0.20
N VAL A 7 8.34 0.81 0.23
CA VAL A 7 8.21 0.31 1.61
C VAL A 7 9.23 -0.77 1.97
N LEU A 8 9.82 -1.46 0.99
CA LEU A 8 10.88 -2.46 1.19
C LEU A 8 12.30 -1.89 1.00
N GLY A 9 12.41 -0.59 0.76
CA GLY A 9 13.66 0.13 0.55
C GLY A 9 13.80 0.76 -0.84
N PRO A 10 14.96 1.36 -1.15
CA PRO A 10 15.19 2.02 -2.42
C PRO A 10 15.21 1.05 -3.60
N ILE A 11 14.47 1.36 -4.66
CA ILE A 11 14.53 0.68 -5.97
C ILE A 11 15.11 1.63 -7.03
N ASP A 12 15.57 1.07 -8.14
CA ASP A 12 15.93 1.88 -9.30
C ASP A 12 14.66 2.34 -10.06
N SER A 13 14.65 3.54 -10.62
CA SER A 13 13.51 4.01 -11.44
C SER A 13 13.24 3.13 -12.66
N SER A 14 14.21 2.31 -13.11
CA SER A 14 13.97 1.30 -14.16
C SER A 14 13.09 0.15 -13.70
N ASP A 15 13.03 -0.09 -12.39
CA ASP A 15 12.38 -1.26 -11.78
C ASP A 15 10.91 -0.97 -11.41
N LEU A 16 10.40 0.22 -11.72
CA LEU A 16 8.98 0.55 -11.52
C LEU A 16 8.04 -0.30 -12.37
N GLY A 17 8.45 -0.64 -13.60
CA GLY A 17 7.61 -1.41 -14.52
C GLY A 17 6.22 -0.80 -14.75
N PHE A 18 5.22 -1.64 -15.01
CA PHE A 18 3.84 -1.15 -15.12
C PHE A 18 3.33 -0.68 -13.76
N THR A 19 2.91 0.58 -13.68
CA THR A 19 2.62 1.26 -12.40
C THR A 19 1.22 1.86 -12.38
N LEU A 20 0.42 1.51 -11.37
CA LEU A 20 -0.80 2.24 -11.03
C LEU A 20 -0.44 3.39 -10.08
N SER A 21 -0.69 4.62 -10.52
CA SER A 21 -0.14 5.83 -9.86
C SER A 21 -1.00 6.38 -8.72
N HIS A 22 -2.16 5.79 -8.45
CA HIS A 22 -3.05 6.18 -7.35
C HIS A 22 -3.86 4.97 -6.92
N GLU A 23 -3.46 4.34 -5.83
CA GLU A 23 -4.17 3.20 -5.23
C GLU A 23 -4.22 3.33 -3.70
N HIS A 24 -4.97 2.45 -3.07
CA HIS A 24 -5.00 2.30 -1.62
C HIS A 24 -5.05 0.81 -1.27
N VAL A 25 -4.10 0.33 -0.44
CA VAL A 25 -4.14 -1.07 0.03
C VAL A 25 -5.26 -1.27 1.05
N VAL A 26 -5.40 -0.34 2.00
CA VAL A 26 -6.50 -0.27 2.97
C VAL A 26 -6.77 1.20 3.27
N VAL A 27 -8.05 1.59 3.33
CA VAL A 27 -8.48 2.94 3.73
C VAL A 27 -9.32 2.86 5.00
N SER A 28 -9.08 3.78 5.92
CA SER A 28 -9.93 3.99 7.10
C SER A 28 -9.90 5.47 7.51
N SER A 29 -10.51 5.83 8.64
CA SER A 29 -10.23 7.11 9.28
C SER A 29 -9.16 6.94 10.35
N ALA A 30 -8.36 7.97 10.60
CA ALA A 30 -7.36 7.96 11.66
C ALA A 30 -7.95 7.48 13.01
N GLY A 31 -7.27 6.53 13.65
CA GLY A 31 -7.65 5.96 14.94
C GLY A 31 -8.71 4.86 14.88
N ILE A 32 -9.56 4.78 13.84
CA ILE A 32 -10.62 3.77 13.74
C ILE A 32 -10.08 2.33 13.84
N PRO A 33 -8.99 1.93 13.15
CA PRO A 33 -8.47 0.56 13.26
C PRO A 33 -8.03 0.16 14.68
N HIS A 34 -7.76 1.16 15.55
CA HIS A 34 -7.30 0.92 16.92
C HIS A 34 -8.46 0.95 17.92
N ILE A 35 -9.46 1.82 17.71
CA ILE A 35 -10.59 2.01 18.62
C ILE A 35 -11.71 0.99 18.32
N TYR A 36 -11.93 0.69 17.03
CA TYR A 36 -12.97 -0.21 16.53
C TYR A 36 -12.35 -1.26 15.58
N PRO A 37 -11.47 -2.14 16.08
CA PRO A 37 -10.78 -3.15 15.26
C PRO A 37 -11.73 -4.12 14.53
N GLU A 38 -12.98 -4.24 14.98
CA GLU A 38 -14.03 -5.03 14.34
C GLU A 38 -14.42 -4.50 12.94
N PHE A 39 -14.24 -3.21 12.67
CA PHE A 39 -14.56 -2.62 11.36
C PHE A 39 -13.44 -2.79 10.34
N ILE A 40 -12.19 -2.81 10.80
CA ILE A 40 -11.01 -3.00 9.95
C ILE A 40 -10.22 -4.19 10.48
N ARG A 41 -10.64 -5.39 10.07
CA ARG A 41 -10.03 -6.65 10.47
C ARG A 41 -8.67 -6.82 9.78
N ARG A 42 -7.63 -6.29 10.43
CA ARG A 42 -6.26 -6.15 9.92
C ARG A 42 -5.72 -7.38 9.18
N GLU A 43 -5.80 -8.56 9.78
CA GLU A 43 -5.24 -9.80 9.20
C GLU A 43 -5.97 -10.23 7.93
N GLU A 44 -7.27 -9.97 7.86
CA GLU A 44 -8.06 -10.27 6.67
C GLU A 44 -7.76 -9.27 5.56
N SER A 45 -7.61 -7.98 5.90
CA SER A 45 -7.17 -6.96 4.95
C SER A 45 -5.77 -7.25 4.37
N ILE A 46 -4.85 -7.79 5.17
CA ILE A 46 -3.54 -8.28 4.69
C ILE A 46 -3.74 -9.41 3.68
N THR A 47 -4.50 -10.44 4.07
CA THR A 47 -4.72 -11.64 3.25
C THR A 47 -5.38 -11.28 1.91
N GLU A 48 -6.38 -10.40 1.94
CA GLU A 48 -7.08 -9.89 0.77
C GLU A 48 -6.15 -9.06 -0.12
N GLY A 49 -5.40 -8.10 0.46
CA GLY A 49 -4.45 -7.27 -0.28
C GLY A 49 -3.36 -8.09 -0.97
N ILE A 50 -2.83 -9.12 -0.31
CA ILE A 50 -1.87 -10.05 -0.91
C ILE A 50 -2.50 -10.80 -2.07
N THR A 51 -3.73 -11.30 -1.91
CA THR A 51 -4.42 -12.08 -2.95
C THR A 51 -4.65 -11.23 -4.20
N GLN A 52 -5.27 -10.06 -4.04
CA GLN A 52 -5.58 -9.16 -5.16
C GLN A 52 -4.32 -8.65 -5.86
N LEU A 53 -3.28 -8.27 -5.11
CA LEU A 53 -2.04 -7.77 -5.72
C LEU A 53 -1.20 -8.89 -6.36
N ARG A 54 -1.30 -10.14 -5.90
CA ARG A 54 -0.71 -11.28 -6.62
C ARG A 54 -1.41 -11.54 -7.94
N GLU A 55 -2.73 -11.46 -7.97
CA GLU A 55 -3.50 -11.57 -9.22
C GLU A 55 -3.10 -10.47 -10.20
N ALA A 56 -3.08 -9.21 -9.75
CA ALA A 56 -2.63 -8.09 -10.58
C ALA A 56 -1.16 -8.24 -11.03
N LYS A 57 -0.26 -8.74 -10.17
CA LYS A 57 1.12 -9.06 -10.54
C LYS A 57 1.19 -10.07 -11.68
N ASN A 58 0.36 -11.11 -11.64
CA ASN A 58 0.28 -12.11 -12.70
C ASN A 58 -0.26 -11.54 -14.03
N GLU A 59 -1.01 -10.45 -13.98
CA GLU A 59 -1.48 -9.70 -15.15
C GLU A 59 -0.48 -8.63 -15.64
N GLY A 60 0.68 -8.51 -14.99
CA GLY A 60 1.78 -7.64 -15.41
C GLY A 60 1.94 -6.34 -14.62
N LEU A 61 1.21 -6.16 -13.51
CA LEU A 61 1.43 -5.04 -12.60
C LEU A 61 2.77 -5.18 -11.86
N ASP A 62 3.59 -4.13 -11.80
CA ASP A 62 4.86 -4.17 -11.08
C ASP A 62 4.86 -3.32 -9.83
N SER A 63 4.21 -2.15 -9.89
CA SER A 63 4.22 -1.17 -8.79
C SER A 63 2.85 -0.52 -8.59
N ILE A 64 2.60 -0.09 -7.35
CA ILE A 64 1.51 0.83 -7.03
C ILE A 64 2.05 2.00 -6.21
N ILE A 65 1.37 3.15 -6.32
CA ILE A 65 1.56 4.28 -5.42
C ILE A 65 0.37 4.29 -4.44
N ASP A 66 0.63 3.90 -3.20
CA ASP A 66 -0.37 3.98 -2.13
C ASP A 66 -0.40 5.42 -1.59
N VAL A 67 -1.52 6.10 -1.86
CA VAL A 67 -1.73 7.50 -1.47
C VAL A 67 -2.52 7.64 -0.16
N SER A 68 -2.60 6.58 0.64
CA SER A 68 -3.18 6.60 1.99
C SER A 68 -2.26 7.37 2.94
N THR A 69 -2.78 8.48 3.44
CA THR A 69 -2.10 9.40 4.36
C THR A 69 -2.46 9.11 5.81
N ILE A 70 -1.93 9.90 6.75
CA ILE A 70 -2.14 9.66 8.20
C ILE A 70 -3.63 9.69 8.59
N ASP A 71 -4.39 10.60 8.00
CA ASP A 71 -5.83 10.79 8.20
C ASP A 71 -6.68 9.70 7.56
N LEU A 72 -6.12 8.97 6.58
CA LEU A 72 -6.73 7.80 5.95
C LEU A 72 -6.39 6.47 6.66
N GLY A 73 -5.93 6.54 7.91
CA GLY A 73 -5.74 5.35 8.75
C GLY A 73 -4.55 4.47 8.35
N ARG A 74 -3.53 5.02 7.69
CA ARG A 74 -2.36 4.28 7.19
C ARG A 74 -1.73 3.36 8.25
N ASP A 75 -1.68 2.06 7.95
CA ASP A 75 -0.85 1.07 8.65
C ASP A 75 0.34 0.68 7.77
N ILE A 76 1.52 1.26 8.05
CA ILE A 76 2.72 1.02 7.25
C ILE A 76 3.25 -0.42 7.37
N ARG A 77 2.96 -1.12 8.47
CA ARG A 77 3.40 -2.51 8.69
C ARG A 77 2.54 -3.48 7.89
N LEU A 78 1.24 -3.20 7.79
CA LEU A 78 0.35 -3.90 6.87
C LEU A 78 0.83 -3.74 5.43
N ILE A 79 1.09 -2.50 4.99
CA ILE A 79 1.53 -2.22 3.61
C ILE A 79 2.88 -2.88 3.32
N GLU A 80 3.83 -2.84 4.26
CA GLU A 80 5.12 -3.53 4.14
C GLU A 80 4.94 -5.04 3.92
N GLN A 81 4.08 -5.68 4.72
CA GLN A 81 3.80 -7.11 4.60
C GLN A 81 3.14 -7.44 3.26
N VAL A 82 2.14 -6.66 2.85
CA VAL A 82 1.45 -6.83 1.57
C VAL A 82 2.43 -6.69 0.40
N SER A 83 3.32 -5.68 0.40
CA SER A 83 4.35 -5.52 -0.64
C SER A 83 5.27 -6.75 -0.70
N ARG A 84 5.77 -7.19 0.46
CA ARG A 84 6.69 -8.32 0.57
C ARG A 84 6.09 -9.63 0.05
N GLU A 85 4.84 -9.89 0.39
CA GLU A 85 4.18 -11.15 0.09
C GLU A 85 3.52 -11.17 -1.29
N SER A 86 3.08 -10.03 -1.81
CA SER A 86 2.52 -9.93 -3.18
C SER A 86 3.59 -9.83 -4.26
N GLY A 87 4.77 -9.32 -3.94
CA GLY A 87 5.82 -9.04 -4.92
C GLY A 87 5.59 -7.76 -5.71
N ILE A 88 4.62 -6.93 -5.31
CA ILE A 88 4.40 -5.58 -5.85
C ILE A 88 5.29 -4.58 -5.10
N ASN A 89 5.95 -3.70 -5.85
CA ASN A 89 6.60 -2.54 -5.26
C ASN A 89 5.53 -1.53 -4.81
N ILE A 90 5.50 -1.19 -3.52
CA ILE A 90 4.57 -0.18 -3.01
C ILE A 90 5.34 1.08 -2.65
N ILE A 91 4.99 2.20 -3.30
CA ILE A 91 5.50 3.54 -2.99
C ILE A 91 4.47 4.26 -2.13
N CYS A 92 4.80 4.61 -0.90
CA CYS A 92 3.87 5.32 -0.02
C CYS A 92 4.02 6.83 -0.15
N ALA A 93 2.87 7.52 -0.26
CA ALA A 93 2.81 8.95 -0.08
C ALA A 93 2.92 9.34 1.41
N THR A 94 3.17 10.63 1.66
CA THR A 94 3.00 11.27 2.97
C THR A 94 2.16 12.53 2.80
N GLY A 95 1.64 13.09 3.89
CA GLY A 95 0.78 14.27 3.87
C GLY A 95 -0.54 14.02 4.58
N THR A 96 -1.57 14.74 4.13
CA THR A 96 -2.94 14.73 4.68
C THR A 96 -3.91 14.89 3.51
N TRP A 97 -4.96 14.06 3.42
CA TRP A 97 -5.92 14.03 2.31
C TRP A 97 -6.77 15.31 2.23
N ARG A 98 -6.96 16.03 3.35
CA ARG A 98 -7.74 17.28 3.46
C ARG A 98 -9.19 17.14 2.99
N ASP A 99 -10.01 16.53 3.84
CA ASP A 99 -11.47 16.73 3.91
C ASP A 99 -11.92 16.47 5.37
N ILE A 100 -11.53 17.40 6.27
CA ILE A 100 -12.14 17.58 7.60
C ILE A 100 -13.31 18.55 7.48
#